data_AF-A0A0C2N524-F1
#
_entry.id   AF-A0A0C2N524-F1
#
_cell.length_a   1.000
_cell.length_b   1.000
_cell.length_c   1.000
_cell.angle_alpha   90.00
_cell.angle_beta   90.00
_cell.angle_gamma   90.00
#
_symmetry.space_group_name_H-M   'P 1'
#
loop_
_entity.id
_entity.type
_entity.pdbx_description
1 polymer ?
#
loop_
_entity_poly.entity_id
_entity_poly.type
_entity_poly.pdbx_seq_one_letter_code
_entity_poly.pdbx_strand_id
1 'polypeptide(L)'
;MEQLTGNGVGTPQRMTRKEIADNLKKHGHVGSTAGVTINIAPKKVNNKQTTDNSLTQSYEEELWMKDIPPNLNRINDDVTHARGVDEAINLLKQVNYDQKGNSVDRNPEKRQRASYNAYVEREMERLQTKQPTLSYSQKQQIISKSWQRAPENPVYRKCVERGDLEKFL
;
A
#
# COMPACT_ATOMS: atom_id res chain seq x y z
N MET A 1 -50.39 10.54 34.53
CA MET A 1 -49.33 9.57 34.16
C MET A 1 -49.07 9.71 32.68
N GLU A 2 -48.10 10.55 32.33
CA GLU A 2 -47.70 10.79 30.95
C GLU A 2 -46.58 9.79 30.63
N GLN A 3 -46.86 8.82 29.77
CA GLN A 3 -45.87 7.80 29.41
C GLN A 3 -45.02 8.32 28.25
N LEU A 4 -43.78 8.68 28.55
CA LEU A 4 -42.72 8.91 27.57
C LEU A 4 -42.32 7.56 26.98
N THR A 5 -42.72 7.28 25.75
CA THR A 5 -42.25 6.10 25.01
C THR A 5 -40.92 6.43 24.35
N GLY A 6 -39.94 5.56 24.61
CA GLY A 6 -38.54 5.78 24.29
C GLY A 6 -38.26 5.84 22.80
N ASN A 7 -37.32 6.70 22.43
CA ASN A 7 -36.74 6.77 21.09
C ASN A 7 -36.06 5.45 20.75
N GLY A 8 -36.77 4.59 20.01
CA GLY A 8 -36.20 3.42 19.38
C GLY A 8 -35.16 3.86 18.35
N VAL A 9 -33.92 3.44 18.55
CA VAL A 9 -32.86 3.57 17.55
C VAL A 9 -33.21 2.61 16.41
N GLY A 10 -34.05 3.09 15.49
CA GLY A 10 -34.39 2.38 14.26
C GLY A 10 -33.15 2.17 13.42
N THR A 11 -32.99 0.96 12.87
CA THR A 11 -31.99 0.65 11.85
C THR A 11 -32.01 1.75 10.78
N PRO A 12 -30.87 2.37 10.44
CA PRO A 12 -30.87 3.43 9.45
C PRO A 12 -31.46 2.91 8.14
N GLN A 13 -32.48 3.61 7.63
CA GLN A 13 -33.15 3.28 6.38
C GLN A 13 -32.10 3.21 5.26
N ARG A 14 -31.90 2.02 4.68
CA ARG A 14 -30.96 1.83 3.57
C ARG A 14 -31.59 2.41 2.31
N MET A 15 -30.91 3.37 1.68
CA MET A 15 -31.38 3.97 0.43
C MET A 15 -31.52 2.93 -0.68
N THR A 16 -32.58 3.07 -1.47
CA THR A 16 -32.81 2.21 -2.63
C THR A 16 -31.89 2.61 -3.79
N ARG A 17 -31.63 1.66 -4.72
CA ARG A 17 -30.77 1.93 -5.89
C ARG A 17 -31.28 3.10 -6.74
N LYS A 18 -32.60 3.31 -6.77
CA LYS A 18 -33.25 4.43 -7.47
C LYS A 18 -32.92 5.77 -6.79
N GLU A 19 -33.01 5.84 -5.47
CA GLU A 19 -32.66 7.03 -4.69
C GLU A 19 -31.17 7.40 -4.80
N ILE A 20 -30.27 6.40 -4.93
CA ILE A 20 -28.84 6.65 -5.16
C ILE A 20 -28.62 7.29 -6.54
N ALA A 21 -29.30 6.81 -7.58
CA ALA A 21 -29.18 7.35 -8.93
C ALA A 21 -29.74 8.78 -9.04
N ASP A 22 -30.88 9.05 -8.40
CA ASP A 22 -31.51 10.38 -8.37
C ASP A 22 -30.63 11.39 -7.61
N ASN A 23 -30.00 10.98 -6.50
CA ASN A 23 -29.03 11.82 -5.78
C ASN A 23 -27.77 12.10 -6.61
N LEU A 24 -27.28 11.12 -7.38
CA LEU A 24 -26.15 11.30 -8.28
C LEU A 24 -26.45 12.32 -9.39
N LYS A 25 -27.69 12.33 -9.90
CA LYS A 25 -28.14 13.28 -10.91
C LYS A 25 -28.29 14.69 -10.34
N LYS A 26 -28.70 14.82 -9.07
CA LYS A 26 -28.93 16.11 -8.40
C LYS A 26 -27.66 16.75 -7.85
N HIS A 27 -26.75 15.96 -7.29
CA HIS A 27 -25.58 16.45 -6.55
C HIS A 27 -24.24 16.05 -7.17
N GLY A 28 -24.23 15.26 -8.24
CA GLY A 28 -23.00 14.73 -8.85
C GLY A 28 -22.38 13.58 -8.04
N HIS A 29 -21.32 12.96 -8.58
CA HIS A 29 -20.52 11.98 -7.84
C HIS A 29 -19.89 12.64 -6.60
N VAL A 30 -19.88 11.95 -5.47
CA VAL A 30 -19.20 12.43 -4.26
C VAL A 30 -17.73 12.75 -4.57
N GLY A 31 -17.30 13.97 -4.26
CA GLY A 31 -15.98 14.49 -4.62
C GLY A 31 -15.87 15.17 -6.00
N SER A 32 -16.93 15.17 -6.80
CA SER A 32 -17.01 15.96 -8.03
C SER A 32 -17.45 17.39 -7.71
N THR A 33 -16.47 18.29 -7.54
CA THR A 33 -16.72 19.74 -7.53
C THR A 33 -17.02 20.20 -8.97
N ALA A 34 -18.15 19.79 -9.52
CA ALA A 34 -18.65 20.37 -10.75
C ALA A 34 -19.11 21.81 -10.43
N GLY A 35 -18.18 22.77 -10.54
CA GLY A 35 -18.50 24.20 -10.57
C GLY A 35 -17.94 25.09 -9.46
N VAL A 36 -17.10 24.59 -8.54
CA VAL A 36 -16.42 25.49 -7.56
C VAL A 36 -14.97 25.70 -7.99
N THR A 37 -14.76 26.70 -8.84
CA THR A 37 -13.42 27.25 -9.12
C THR A 37 -12.99 28.10 -7.93
N ILE A 38 -12.09 27.56 -7.10
CA ILE A 38 -11.44 28.36 -6.05
C ILE A 38 -10.38 29.21 -6.75
N ASN A 39 -10.75 30.41 -7.20
CA ASN A 39 -9.82 31.39 -7.74
C ASN A 39 -8.98 31.98 -6.61
N ILE A 40 -7.94 31.25 -6.18
CA ILE A 40 -6.94 31.79 -5.26
C ILE A 40 -5.93 32.55 -6.12
N ALA A 41 -6.07 33.88 -6.16
CA ALA A 41 -5.07 34.73 -6.80
C ALA A 41 -3.69 34.47 -6.19
N PRO A 42 -2.62 34.31 -6.99
CA PRO A 42 -1.29 34.17 -6.43
C PRO A 42 -0.94 35.44 -5.66
N LYS A 43 -0.75 35.32 -4.33
CA LYS A 43 -0.17 36.40 -3.54
C LYS A 43 1.21 36.68 -4.12
N LYS A 44 1.37 37.78 -4.85
CA LYS A 44 2.68 38.28 -5.27
C LYS A 44 3.47 38.56 -3.99
N VAL A 45 4.41 37.68 -3.68
CA VAL A 45 5.40 37.95 -2.64
C VAL A 45 6.38 38.94 -3.25
N ASN A 46 6.27 40.20 -2.85
CA ASN A 46 7.19 41.25 -3.25
C ASN A 46 8.49 41.04 -2.47
N ASN A 47 9.40 40.24 -3.00
CA ASN A 47 10.78 40.24 -2.53
C ASN A 47 11.42 41.55 -2.99
N LYS A 48 11.33 42.57 -2.13
CA LYS A 48 12.12 43.80 -2.28
C LYS A 48 13.60 43.38 -2.19
N GLN A 49 14.32 43.50 -3.29
CA GLN A 49 15.78 43.61 -3.23
C GLN A 49 16.08 44.98 -2.63
N THR A 50 16.24 45.01 -1.31
CA THR A 50 16.82 46.16 -0.62
C THR A 50 18.33 46.01 -0.73
N THR A 51 18.91 46.60 -1.77
CA THR A 51 20.33 46.93 -1.74
C THR A 51 20.44 48.32 -1.10
N ASP A 52 21.20 48.42 -0.01
CA ASP A 52 22.35 49.33 0.13
C ASP A 52 22.76 49.54 1.61
N ASN A 53 23.85 48.84 1.99
CA ASN A 53 24.94 49.12 2.94
C ASN A 53 24.74 50.08 4.16
N SER A 54 25.17 49.65 5.36
CA SER A 54 26.56 49.92 5.83
C SER A 54 26.87 49.40 7.25
N LEU A 55 27.86 48.49 7.33
CA LEU A 55 28.84 48.27 8.41
C LEU A 55 28.44 47.97 9.88
N THR A 56 27.16 47.89 10.26
CA THR A 56 26.74 47.41 11.60
C THR A 56 25.90 46.14 11.53
N GLN A 57 26.19 45.30 10.54
CA GLN A 57 25.35 44.17 10.16
C GLN A 57 26.14 42.86 10.10
N SER A 58 27.34 42.82 10.69
CA SER A 58 28.23 41.67 10.61
C SER A 58 28.14 40.73 11.80
N TYR A 59 27.80 41.21 13.00
CA TYR A 59 27.84 40.38 14.21
C TYR A 59 26.48 39.82 14.64
N GLU A 60 25.39 40.58 14.49
CA GLU A 60 24.05 40.10 14.89
C GLU A 60 23.38 39.22 13.83
N GLU A 61 23.60 39.48 12.54
CA GLU A 61 23.10 38.59 11.47
C GLU A 61 23.82 37.23 11.46
N GLU A 62 25.12 37.23 11.73
CA GLU A 62 25.93 36.02 11.88
C GLU A 62 25.46 35.18 13.08
N LEU A 63 24.98 35.83 14.15
CA LEU A 63 24.41 35.19 15.32
C LEU A 63 23.02 34.59 15.03
N TRP A 64 22.13 35.34 14.37
CA TRP A 64 20.79 34.86 14.02
C TRP A 64 20.82 33.73 12.99
N MET A 65 21.73 33.77 12.01
CA MET A 65 21.92 32.69 11.04
C MET A 65 22.39 31.39 11.69
N LYS A 66 23.05 31.47 12.85
CA LYS A 66 23.59 30.32 13.59
C LYS A 66 22.51 29.50 14.29
N ASP A 67 21.41 30.15 14.68
CA ASP A 67 20.35 29.56 15.52
C ASP A 67 19.13 29.08 14.71
N ILE A 68 19.20 29.01 13.38
CA ILE A 68 18.12 28.46 12.56
C ILE A 68 18.10 26.93 12.74
N PRO A 69 17.04 26.34 13.34
CA PRO A 69 16.96 24.90 13.48
C PRO A 69 16.89 24.25 12.09
N PRO A 70 17.64 23.17 11.86
CA PRO A 70 17.72 22.60 10.53
C PRO A 70 16.41 21.87 10.19
N ASN A 71 16.03 21.89 8.91
CA ASN A 71 14.80 21.24 8.46
C ASN A 71 14.97 19.72 8.45
N LEU A 72 14.37 19.02 9.42
CA LEU A 72 14.44 17.57 9.56
C LEU A 72 14.03 16.82 8.27
N ASN A 73 13.05 17.34 7.51
CA ASN A 73 12.62 16.73 6.25
C ASN A 73 13.71 16.76 5.15
N ARG A 74 14.77 17.56 5.32
CA ARG A 74 15.94 17.60 4.41
C ARG A 74 17.16 16.85 4.94
N ILE A 75 17.19 16.56 6.25
CA ILE A 75 18.31 15.89 6.93
C ILE A 75 18.08 14.39 6.97
N ASN A 76 16.82 13.95 7.05
CA ASN A 76 16.51 12.53 7.06
C ASN A 76 16.80 11.95 5.66
N ASP A 77 17.82 11.09 5.59
CA ASP A 77 18.25 10.39 4.36
C ASP A 77 17.26 9.29 3.92
N ASP A 78 16.17 9.08 4.67
CA ASP A 78 15.10 8.12 4.37
C ASP A 78 14.14 8.62 3.27
N VAL A 79 14.07 9.94 3.05
CA VAL A 79 13.23 10.54 2.01
C VAL A 79 14.05 10.73 0.73
N THR A 80 13.66 10.02 -0.33
CA THR A 80 14.26 10.18 -1.66
C THR A 80 13.76 11.47 -2.30
N HIS A 81 14.69 12.36 -2.66
CA HIS A 81 14.39 13.63 -3.31
C HIS A 81 15.00 13.65 -4.72
N ALA A 82 14.28 14.21 -5.69
CA ALA A 82 14.79 14.45 -7.03
C ALA A 82 14.65 15.93 -7.40
N ARG A 83 15.63 16.48 -8.13
CA ARG A 83 15.56 17.84 -8.67
C ARG A 83 15.58 17.79 -10.20
N GLY A 84 14.55 18.37 -10.81
CA GLY A 84 14.39 18.37 -12.27
C GLY A 84 13.69 17.12 -12.78
N VAL A 85 13.35 17.14 -14.07
CA VAL A 85 12.46 16.16 -14.70
C VAL A 85 13.15 14.81 -14.85
N ASP A 86 14.41 14.77 -15.30
CA ASP A 86 15.13 13.53 -15.56
C ASP A 86 15.43 12.75 -14.28
N GLU A 87 15.84 13.43 -13.21
CA GLU A 87 16.04 12.82 -11.89
C GLU A 87 14.71 12.30 -11.31
N ALA A 88 13.62 13.05 -11.46
CA ALA A 88 12.30 12.62 -10.99
C ALA A 88 11.84 11.36 -11.74
N ILE A 89 12.06 11.30 -13.05
CA ILE A 89 11.77 10.11 -13.85
C ILE A 89 12.62 8.93 -13.39
N ASN A 90 13.91 9.14 -13.12
CA ASN A 90 14.81 8.06 -12.68
C ASN A 90 14.47 7.54 -11.28
N LEU A 91 14.13 8.44 -10.34
CA LEU A 91 13.69 8.07 -8.99
C LEU A 91 12.36 7.31 -9.05
N LEU A 92 11.38 7.82 -9.80
CA LEU A 92 10.11 7.12 -10.01
C LEU A 92 10.33 5.78 -10.70
N LYS A 93 11.23 5.72 -11.67
CA LYS A 93 11.61 4.45 -12.30
C LYS A 93 12.22 3.53 -11.26
N GLN A 94 13.15 3.94 -10.40
CA GLN A 94 13.74 3.08 -9.38
C GLN A 94 12.68 2.54 -8.39
N VAL A 95 11.77 3.41 -7.93
CA VAL A 95 10.63 3.03 -7.07
C VAL A 95 9.64 2.11 -7.80
N ASN A 96 9.44 2.29 -9.11
CA ASN A 96 8.52 1.53 -9.94
C ASN A 96 9.16 0.36 -10.71
N TYR A 97 10.49 0.22 -10.77
CA TYR A 97 11.21 -0.90 -11.41
C TYR A 97 10.98 -2.17 -10.61
N ASP A 98 10.85 -1.98 -9.31
CA ASP A 98 10.30 -2.89 -8.32
C ASP A 98 8.82 -3.27 -8.56
N GLN A 99 8.10 -2.58 -9.45
CA GLN A 99 6.71 -2.86 -9.83
C GLN A 99 6.51 -3.31 -11.28
N LYS A 100 7.42 -3.00 -12.21
CA LYS A 100 7.27 -3.34 -13.64
C LYS A 100 8.40 -4.19 -14.24
N GLY A 101 9.56 -4.29 -13.59
CA GLY A 101 10.77 -4.89 -14.19
C GLY A 101 11.27 -6.17 -13.55
N ASN A 102 10.96 -6.41 -12.27
CA ASN A 102 11.32 -7.67 -11.62
C ASN A 102 10.12 -8.62 -11.57
N SER A 103 10.26 -9.74 -12.27
CA SER A 103 9.46 -10.98 -12.18
C SER A 103 9.48 -11.63 -10.78
N VAL A 104 9.93 -10.91 -9.76
CA VAL A 104 9.79 -11.30 -8.37
C VAL A 104 8.37 -10.92 -7.97
N ASP A 105 7.46 -11.87 -8.15
CA ASP A 105 6.09 -11.80 -7.66
C ASP A 105 6.10 -11.40 -6.17
N ARG A 106 5.83 -10.11 -5.92
CA ARG A 106 5.75 -9.53 -4.58
C ARG A 106 4.56 -10.04 -3.80
N ASN A 107 3.61 -10.72 -4.45
CA ASN A 107 2.43 -11.19 -3.79
C ASN A 107 2.71 -12.56 -3.15
N PRO A 108 2.80 -12.64 -1.80
CA PRO A 108 3.08 -13.89 -1.12
C PRO A 108 2.04 -14.97 -1.43
N GLU A 109 0.78 -14.58 -1.66
CA GLU A 109 -0.31 -15.49 -2.02
C GLU A 109 -0.10 -16.09 -3.42
N LYS A 110 0.32 -15.28 -4.39
CA LYS A 110 0.55 -15.75 -5.76
C LYS A 110 1.79 -16.65 -5.83
N ARG A 111 2.85 -16.32 -5.10
CA ARG A 111 4.04 -17.18 -4.98
C ARG A 111 3.72 -18.54 -4.35
N GLN A 112 2.90 -18.54 -3.30
CA GLN A 112 2.44 -19.77 -2.67
C GLN A 112 1.62 -20.61 -3.65
N ARG A 113 0.72 -19.98 -4.42
CA ARG A 113 -0.10 -20.66 -5.42
C ARG A 113 0.73 -21.25 -6.57
N ALA A 114 1.69 -20.50 -7.10
CA ALA A 114 2.58 -20.98 -8.15
C ALA A 114 3.41 -22.19 -7.67
N SER A 115 3.98 -22.08 -6.47
CA SER A 115 4.78 -23.18 -5.87
C SER A 115 3.91 -24.41 -5.59
N TYR A 116 2.67 -24.22 -5.12
CA TYR A 116 1.72 -25.30 -4.89
C TYR A 116 1.32 -26.00 -6.20
N ASN A 117 1.02 -25.25 -7.26
CA ASN A 117 0.65 -25.84 -8.54
C ASN A 117 1.78 -26.69 -9.13
N ALA A 118 3.01 -26.18 -9.13
CA ALA A 118 4.18 -26.92 -9.59
C ALA A 118 4.39 -28.23 -8.79
N TYR A 119 4.12 -28.21 -7.48
CA TYR A 119 4.17 -29.40 -6.63
C TYR A 119 3.06 -30.40 -6.95
N VAL A 120 1.83 -29.92 -7.11
CA VAL A 120 0.67 -30.75 -7.41
C VAL A 120 0.89 -31.51 -8.72
N GLU A 121 1.36 -30.86 -9.77
CA GLU A 121 1.60 -31.52 -11.07
C GLU A 121 2.60 -32.69 -10.95
N ARG A 122 3.75 -32.46 -10.29
CA ARG A 122 4.77 -33.49 -10.06
C ARG A 122 4.28 -34.65 -9.21
N GLU A 123 3.63 -34.36 -8.07
CA GLU A 123 3.18 -35.43 -7.16
C GLU A 123 1.93 -36.14 -7.68
N MET A 124 1.09 -35.47 -8.47
CA MET A 124 -0.09 -36.09 -9.06
C MET A 124 0.31 -37.21 -10.04
N GLU A 125 1.30 -36.98 -10.89
CA GLU A 125 1.85 -38.02 -11.78
C GLU A 125 2.40 -39.21 -10.97
N ARG A 126 3.20 -38.92 -9.94
CA ARG A 126 3.76 -39.95 -9.05
C ARG A 126 2.69 -40.77 -8.34
N LEU A 127 1.61 -40.14 -7.87
CA LEU A 127 0.50 -40.82 -7.20
C LEU A 127 -0.37 -41.62 -8.17
N GLN A 128 -0.51 -41.18 -9.42
CA GLN A 128 -1.18 -41.96 -10.45
C GLN A 128 -0.46 -43.29 -10.70
N THR A 129 0.87 -43.29 -10.78
CA THR A 129 1.65 -44.53 -10.96
C THR A 129 1.63 -45.42 -9.72
N LYS A 130 1.81 -44.84 -8.53
CA LYS A 130 1.90 -45.63 -7.28
C LYS A 130 0.57 -46.20 -6.82
N GLN A 131 -0.50 -45.42 -6.93
CA GLN A 131 -1.82 -45.76 -6.40
C GLN A 131 -2.92 -45.31 -7.38
N PRO A 132 -3.09 -46.05 -8.49
CA PRO A 132 -4.08 -45.71 -9.51
C PRO A 132 -5.52 -45.82 -8.97
N THR A 133 -5.76 -46.65 -7.95
CA THR A 133 -7.08 -46.93 -7.37
C THR A 133 -7.69 -45.76 -6.60
N LEU A 134 -6.89 -44.78 -6.16
CA LEU A 134 -7.39 -43.62 -5.42
C LEU A 134 -8.11 -42.63 -6.34
N SER A 135 -9.22 -42.10 -5.83
CA SER A 135 -9.96 -41.02 -6.48
C SER A 135 -9.13 -39.72 -6.51
N TYR A 136 -9.39 -38.86 -7.50
CA TYR A 136 -8.68 -37.58 -7.66
C TYR A 136 -8.73 -36.71 -6.40
N SER A 137 -9.90 -36.64 -5.74
CA SER A 137 -10.08 -35.88 -4.49
C SER A 137 -9.17 -36.39 -3.37
N GLN A 138 -9.04 -37.72 -3.22
CA GLN A 138 -8.16 -38.34 -2.22
C GLN A 138 -6.69 -38.06 -2.53
N LYS A 139 -6.28 -38.16 -3.80
CA LYS A 139 -4.92 -37.79 -4.23
C LYS A 139 -4.62 -36.33 -3.89
N GLN A 140 -5.56 -35.42 -4.16
CA GLN A 140 -5.41 -34.01 -3.84
C GLN A 140 -5.32 -33.73 -2.33
N GLN A 141 -6.08 -34.47 -1.50
CA GLN A 141 -5.97 -34.39 -0.04
C GLN A 141 -4.59 -34.84 0.46
N ILE A 142 -4.08 -35.97 -0.06
CA ILE A 142 -2.74 -36.49 0.27
C ILE A 142 -1.67 -35.45 -0.13
N ILE A 143 -1.76 -34.91 -1.34
CA ILE A 143 -0.85 -33.87 -1.84
C ILE A 143 -0.90 -32.64 -0.94
N SER A 144 -2.08 -32.12 -0.61
CA SER A 144 -2.24 -30.96 0.27
C SER A 144 -1.63 -31.18 1.66
N LYS A 145 -1.82 -32.38 2.24
CA LYS A 145 -1.20 -32.73 3.53
C LYS A 145 0.33 -32.78 3.44
N SER A 146 0.87 -33.38 2.37
CA SER A 146 2.32 -33.43 2.15
C SER A 146 2.93 -32.04 1.88
N TRP A 147 2.20 -31.17 1.18
CA TRP A 147 2.61 -29.81 0.85
C TRP A 147 2.86 -28.92 2.09
N GLN A 148 2.10 -29.13 3.17
CA GLN A 148 2.30 -28.39 4.41
C GLN A 148 3.70 -28.60 5.01
N ARG A 149 4.34 -29.74 4.70
CA ARG A 149 5.68 -30.13 5.18
C ARG A 149 6.75 -30.08 4.09
N ALA A 150 6.43 -29.57 2.92
CA ALA A 150 7.33 -29.58 1.77
C ALA A 150 8.35 -28.42 1.84
N PRO A 151 9.64 -28.64 1.54
CA PRO A 151 10.67 -27.58 1.57
C PRO A 151 10.46 -26.48 0.51
N GLU A 152 9.67 -26.76 -0.52
CA GLU A 152 9.25 -25.82 -1.56
C GLU A 152 8.11 -24.89 -1.10
N ASN A 153 7.44 -25.18 0.02
CA ASN A 153 6.43 -24.31 0.60
C ASN A 153 7.11 -23.12 1.33
N PRO A 154 6.90 -21.86 0.89
CA PRO A 154 7.51 -20.70 1.52
C PRO A 154 7.13 -20.53 3.00
N VAL A 155 5.93 -20.99 3.38
CA VAL A 155 5.47 -20.96 4.78
C VAL A 155 6.25 -21.95 5.62
N TYR A 156 6.43 -23.18 5.12
CA TYR A 156 7.20 -24.22 5.80
C TYR A 156 8.65 -23.78 6.00
N ARG A 157 9.30 -23.23 4.96
CA ARG A 157 10.66 -22.66 5.07
C ARG A 157 10.80 -21.62 6.18
N LYS A 158 9.89 -20.65 6.21
CA LYS A 158 9.86 -19.62 7.27
C LYS A 158 9.60 -20.19 8.66
N CYS A 159 8.89 -21.31 8.76
CA CYS A 159 8.63 -21.97 10.04
C CYS A 159 9.84 -22.77 10.52
N VAL A 160 10.54 -23.46 9.61
CA VAL A 160 11.82 -24.13 9.89
C VAL A 160 12.85 -23.11 10.39
N GLU A 161 13.01 -21.99 9.69
CA GLU A 161 13.94 -20.89 10.05
C GLU A 161 13.67 -20.32 11.45
N ARG A 162 12.40 -20.31 11.88
CA ARG A 162 11.97 -19.80 13.19
C ARG A 162 11.97 -20.85 14.29
N GLY A 163 12.23 -22.13 13.97
CA GLY A 163 12.13 -23.24 14.94
C GLY A 163 10.70 -23.65 15.32
N ASP A 164 9.69 -23.10 14.65
CA ASP A 164 8.25 -23.33 14.92
C ASP A 164 7.74 -24.62 14.22
N LEU A 165 8.44 -25.75 14.35
CA LEU A 165 8.07 -26.98 13.63
C LEU A 165 6.86 -27.72 14.24
N GLU A 166 6.54 -27.47 15.50
CA GLU A 166 5.40 -28.10 16.19
C GLU A 166 4.06 -27.80 15.52
N LYS A 167 3.96 -26.68 14.81
CA LYS A 167 2.71 -26.29 14.10
C LYS A 167 2.37 -27.20 12.92
N PHE A 168 3.29 -28.07 12.49
CA PHE A 168 3.11 -28.95 11.33
C PHE A 168 3.22 -30.42 11.65
N LEU A 169 3.39 -30.82 12.92
CA LEU A 169 3.39 -32.22 13.39
C LEU A 169 1.97 -32.76 13.53
#